data_AF-F1LDP3-F1
#
_entry.id   AF-F1LDP3-F1
#
_cell.length_a   1.000
_cell.length_b   1.000
_cell.length_c   1.000
_cell.angle_alpha   90.00
_cell.angle_beta   90.00
_cell.angle_gamma   90.00
#
_symmetry.space_group_name_H-M   'P 1'
#
loop_
_entity.id
_entity.type
_entity.pdbx_description
1 polymer ?
#
loop_
_entity_poly.entity_id
_entity_poly.type
_entity_poly.pdbx_seq_one_letter_code
_entity_poly.pdbx_strand_id
1 'polypeptide(L)'
;MFFPLAYIMGVSDASDSTRRIEETLRVAQLIATKTLMNEFVAYQQMSEMLRSGLLGNRAQMMAVFACCGYSNASQIGSQLGIFGAMAPSRRRSFAKMAVKSLIAGSIACFMTAVIAGTIVSGSEHCVPSDTTLNCVPIGQKA
;
A
#
# COMPACT_ATOMS: atom_id res chain seq x y z
N MET A 1 7.68 8.53 11.33
CA MET A 1 8.69 8.50 10.26
C MET A 1 8.07 8.58 8.87
N PHE A 2 7.12 7.71 8.50
CA PHE A 2 6.58 7.64 7.12
C PHE A 2 5.47 8.65 6.78
N PHE A 3 5.11 9.56 7.68
CA PHE A 3 4.04 10.54 7.46
C PHE A 3 4.29 11.47 6.26
N PRO A 4 5.48 12.10 6.09
CA PRO A 4 5.73 12.97 4.93
C PRO A 4 5.61 12.23 3.60
N LEU A 5 6.07 10.96 3.55
CA LEU A 5 5.95 10.11 2.37
C LEU A 5 4.49 9.84 2.03
N ALA A 6 3.70 9.38 3.01
CA ALA A 6 2.28 9.12 2.82
C ALA A 6 1.50 10.39 2.43
N TYR A 7 1.89 11.54 2.97
CA TYR A 7 1.30 12.83 2.61
C TYR A 7 1.57 13.20 1.14
N ILE A 8 2.83 13.08 0.68
CA ILE A 8 3.21 13.34 -0.71
C ILE A 8 2.53 12.37 -1.69
N MET A 9 2.30 11.12 -1.27
CA MET A 9 1.56 10.14 -2.07
C MET A 9 0.07 10.51 -2.26
N GLY A 10 -0.47 11.50 -1.53
CA GLY A 10 -1.85 11.95 -1.67
C GLY A 10 -2.86 10.88 -1.25
N VAL A 11 -2.59 10.21 -0.12
CA VAL A 11 -3.34 9.02 0.32
C VAL A 11 -4.78 9.30 0.73
N SER A 12 -5.12 10.53 1.11
CA SER A 12 -6.46 10.94 1.52
C SER A 12 -6.97 12.11 0.67
N ASP A 13 -8.24 12.03 0.28
CA ASP A 13 -9.01 13.04 -0.44
C ASP A 13 -10.03 13.75 0.46
N ALA A 14 -9.99 13.49 1.78
CA ALA A 14 -10.90 14.11 2.74
C ALA A 14 -10.82 15.64 2.65
N SER A 15 -11.98 16.31 2.59
CA SER A 15 -12.08 17.78 2.54
C SER A 15 -11.65 18.43 3.86
N ASP A 16 -11.98 17.79 4.98
CA ASP A 16 -11.54 18.19 6.32
C ASP A 16 -10.06 17.87 6.53
N SER A 17 -9.29 18.89 6.92
CA SER A 17 -7.86 18.78 7.19
C SER A 17 -7.55 17.84 8.35
N THR A 18 -8.40 17.79 9.39
CA THR A 18 -8.19 16.91 10.54
C THR A 18 -8.27 15.45 10.12
N ARG A 19 -9.34 15.07 9.42
CA ARG A 19 -9.52 13.72 8.88
C ARG A 19 -8.42 13.33 7.91
N ARG A 20 -7.99 14.24 7.04
CA ARG A 20 -6.89 14.00 6.10
C ARG A 20 -5.59 13.63 6.82
N ILE A 21 -5.27 14.35 7.90
CA ILE A 21 -4.08 14.08 8.72
C ILE A 21 -4.21 12.72 9.41
N GLU A 22 -5.36 12.41 9.99
CA GLU A 22 -5.61 11.12 10.65
C GLU A 22 -5.46 9.95 9.68
N GLU A 23 -6.14 9.98 8.54
CA GLU A 23 -6.05 8.94 7.51
C GLU A 23 -4.62 8.79 7.00
N THR A 24 -3.93 9.91 6.75
CA THR A 24 -2.51 9.90 6.33
C THR A 24 -1.61 9.26 7.39
N LEU A 25 -1.87 9.53 8.67
CA LEU A 25 -1.12 8.96 9.78
C LEU A 25 -1.38 7.46 9.92
N ARG A 26 -2.60 6.99 9.71
CA ARG A 26 -2.93 5.56 9.67
C ARG A 26 -2.23 4.84 8.51
N VAL A 27 -2.26 5.40 7.30
CA VAL A 27 -1.54 4.82 6.15
C VAL A 27 -0.03 4.82 6.39
N ALA A 28 0.52 5.88 6.99
CA ALA A 28 1.93 5.92 7.37
C ALA A 28 2.31 4.85 8.41
N GLN A 29 1.41 4.56 9.37
CA GLN A 29 1.58 3.46 10.32
C GLN A 29 1.64 2.12 9.59
N LEU A 30 0.73 1.86 8.65
CA LEU A 30 0.71 0.62 7.86
C LEU A 30 2.00 0.44 7.04
N ILE A 31 2.48 1.51 6.39
CA ILE A 31 3.76 1.49 5.64
C ILE A 31 4.94 1.18 6.59
N ALA A 32 4.92 1.74 7.80
CA ALA A 32 5.95 1.47 8.82
C ALA A 32 5.91 0.00 9.27
N THR A 33 4.72 -0.51 9.61
CA THR A 33 4.50 -1.91 10.01
C THR A 33 4.96 -2.86 8.92
N LYS A 34 4.58 -2.60 7.65
CA LYS A 34 5.04 -3.38 6.50
C LYS A 34 6.56 -3.39 6.40
N THR A 35 7.20 -2.23 6.46
CA THR A 35 8.64 -2.09 6.21
C THR A 35 9.49 -2.76 7.30
N LEU A 36 9.10 -2.60 8.57
CA LEU A 36 9.87 -3.08 9.72
C LEU A 36 9.51 -4.52 10.12
N MET A 37 8.24 -4.91 9.99
CA MET A 37 7.75 -6.25 10.33
C MET A 37 7.52 -7.04 9.04
N ASN A 38 6.29 -7.03 8.53
CA ASN A 38 5.90 -7.67 7.29
C ASN A 38 4.53 -7.16 6.82
N GLU A 39 4.19 -7.48 5.57
CA GLU A 39 2.93 -7.12 4.93
C GLU A 39 1.71 -7.79 5.56
N PHE A 40 1.82 -9.01 6.08
CA PHE A 40 0.70 -9.73 6.69
C PHE A 40 0.17 -9.03 7.95
N VAL A 41 1.07 -8.60 8.83
CA VAL A 41 0.73 -7.84 10.04
C VAL A 41 0.15 -6.47 9.66
N ALA A 42 0.69 -5.82 8.63
CA ALA A 42 0.13 -4.58 8.13
C ALA A 42 -1.31 -4.77 7.61
N TYR A 43 -1.58 -5.82 6.84
CA TYR A 43 -2.94 -6.12 6.36
C TYR A 43 -3.92 -6.48 7.49
N GLN A 44 -3.45 -7.16 8.53
CA GLN A 44 -4.28 -7.43 9.71
C GLN A 44 -4.69 -6.12 10.39
N GLN A 45 -3.75 -5.22 10.66
CA GLN A 45 -4.03 -3.90 11.24
C GLN A 45 -4.95 -3.07 10.34
N MET A 46 -4.75 -3.14 9.02
CA MET A 46 -5.60 -2.45 8.05
C MET A 46 -7.04 -2.97 8.08
N SER A 47 -7.24 -4.27 8.23
CA SER A 47 -8.57 -4.89 8.35
C SER A 47 -9.32 -4.38 9.59
N GLU A 48 -8.62 -4.22 10.72
CA GLU A 48 -9.18 -3.62 11.93
C GLU A 48 -9.57 -2.16 11.70
N MET A 49 -8.70 -1.36 11.08
CA MET A 49 -8.98 0.05 10.75
C MET A 49 -10.18 0.20 9.80
N LEU A 50 -10.33 -0.73 8.85
CA LEU A 50 -11.45 -0.77 7.92
C LEU A 50 -12.77 -1.03 8.64
N ARG A 51 -12.81 -2.02 9.54
CA ARG A 51 -13.99 -2.32 10.36
C ARG A 51 -14.39 -1.16 11.27
N SER A 52 -13.41 -0.40 11.76
CA SER A 52 -13.63 0.77 12.59
C SER A 52 -13.94 2.05 11.80
N GLY A 53 -13.97 2.01 10.46
CA GLY A 53 -14.27 3.18 9.63
C GLY A 53 -13.19 4.27 9.67
N LEU A 54 -11.95 3.93 10.02
CA LEU A 54 -10.86 4.88 10.21
C LEU A 54 -10.16 5.30 8.90
N LEU A 55 -10.51 4.67 7.78
CA LEU A 55 -9.95 4.94 6.45
C LEU A 55 -11.09 5.17 5.46
N GLY A 56 -11.08 6.29 4.74
CA GLY A 56 -11.94 6.50 3.56
C GLY A 56 -11.56 5.58 2.38
N ASN A 57 -12.44 5.47 1.38
CA ASN A 57 -12.28 4.55 0.25
C ASN A 57 -10.93 4.74 -0.49
N ARG A 58 -10.54 6.00 -0.72
CA ARG A 58 -9.24 6.31 -1.32
C ARG A 58 -8.08 5.84 -0.43
N ALA A 59 -8.09 6.19 0.85
CA ALA A 59 -7.03 5.83 1.80
C ALA A 59 -6.88 4.30 1.92
N GLN A 60 -7.99 3.56 1.91
CA GLN A 60 -7.97 2.10 1.87
C GLN A 60 -7.27 1.59 0.61
N MET A 61 -7.71 2.01 -0.58
CA MET A 61 -7.10 1.58 -1.84
C MET A 61 -5.59 1.89 -1.90
N MET A 62 -5.23 3.12 -1.54
CA MET A 62 -3.83 3.57 -1.50
C MET A 62 -3.00 2.71 -0.54
N ALA A 63 -3.54 2.37 0.63
CA ALA A 63 -2.88 1.50 1.60
C ALA A 63 -2.68 0.07 1.06
N VAL A 64 -3.68 -0.50 0.37
CA VAL A 64 -3.53 -1.84 -0.26
C VAL A 64 -2.34 -1.83 -1.21
N PHE A 65 -2.28 -0.89 -2.16
CA PHE A 65 -1.19 -0.86 -3.12
C PHE A 65 0.17 -0.54 -2.50
N ALA A 66 0.23 0.35 -1.51
CA ALA A 66 1.46 0.67 -0.79
C ALA A 66 2.00 -0.54 0.00
N CYS A 67 1.11 -1.36 0.55
CA CYS A 67 1.44 -2.56 1.32
C CYS A 67 1.65 -3.81 0.45
N CYS A 68 1.19 -3.80 -0.81
CA CYS A 68 1.31 -4.92 -1.75
C CYS A 68 2.76 -5.12 -2.24
N GLY A 69 3.62 -5.69 -1.39
CA GLY A 69 4.95 -6.11 -1.80
C GLY A 69 5.77 -6.72 -0.68
N TYR A 70 6.64 -7.65 -1.07
CA TYR A 70 7.54 -8.43 -0.20
C TYR A 70 8.82 -7.65 0.17
N SER A 71 8.70 -6.34 0.38
CA SER A 71 9.82 -5.40 0.57
C SER A 71 9.96 -4.98 2.03
N ASN A 72 10.20 -5.97 2.90
CA ASN A 72 10.35 -5.77 4.34
C ASN A 72 11.67 -6.37 4.86
N ALA A 73 12.08 -5.97 6.07
CA ALA A 73 13.37 -6.38 6.65
C ALA A 73 13.50 -7.91 6.78
N SER A 74 12.42 -8.61 7.13
CA SER A 74 12.43 -10.08 7.24
C SER A 74 12.73 -10.78 5.90
N GLN A 75 12.37 -10.18 4.75
CA GLN A 75 12.56 -10.82 3.45
C GLN A 75 13.98 -10.77 2.91
N ILE A 76 14.87 -9.98 3.51
CA ILE A 76 16.29 -9.99 3.16
C ILE A 76 16.86 -11.40 3.32
N GLY A 77 16.57 -12.06 4.45
CA GLY A 77 17.04 -13.42 4.71
C GLY A 77 16.48 -14.43 3.72
N SER A 78 15.16 -14.40 3.49
CA SER A 78 14.46 -15.29 2.55
C SER A 78 15.01 -15.16 1.13
N GLN A 79 15.14 -13.93 0.61
CA GLN A 79 15.64 -13.67 -0.74
C GLN A 79 17.11 -14.09 -0.88
N LEU A 80 17.95 -13.81 0.13
CA LEU A 80 19.35 -14.26 0.12
C LEU A 80 19.49 -15.78 0.19
N GLY A 81 18.61 -16.46 0.92
CA GLY A 81 18.54 -17.91 0.96
C GLY A 81 18.22 -18.49 -0.41
N ILE A 82 17.16 -17.98 -1.06
CA ILE A 82 16.70 -18.43 -2.37
C ILE A 82 17.77 -18.15 -3.45
N PHE A 83 18.17 -16.89 -3.64
CA PHE A 83 19.16 -16.52 -4.65
C PHE A 83 20.54 -17.10 -4.36
N GLY A 84 20.92 -17.20 -3.09
CA GLY A 84 22.17 -17.80 -2.65
C GLY A 84 22.23 -19.31 -2.84
N ALA A 85 21.10 -20.02 -2.84
CA ALA A 85 21.04 -21.42 -3.23
C ALA A 85 21.10 -21.60 -4.75
N MET A 86 20.42 -20.74 -5.52
CA MET A 86 20.42 -20.80 -6.99
C MET A 86 21.76 -20.41 -7.61
N ALA A 87 22.48 -19.44 -7.04
CA ALA A 87 23.79 -19.01 -7.51
C ALA A 87 24.79 -18.83 -6.34
N PRO A 88 25.36 -19.92 -5.81
CA PRO A 88 26.23 -19.90 -4.62
C PRO A 88 27.45 -18.98 -4.76
N SER A 89 28.06 -18.92 -5.96
CA SER A 89 29.21 -18.05 -6.26
C SER A 89 28.88 -16.55 -6.17
N ARG A 90 27.60 -16.17 -6.25
CA ARG A 90 27.15 -14.77 -6.22
C ARG A 90 26.54 -14.30 -4.89
N ARG A 91 26.57 -15.14 -3.84
CA ARG A 91 26.02 -14.80 -2.50
C ARG A 91 26.46 -13.44 -1.96
N ARG A 92 27.77 -13.13 -2.07
CA ARG A 92 28.31 -11.82 -1.64
C ARG A 92 27.71 -10.65 -2.43
N SER A 93 27.44 -10.83 -3.73
CA SER A 93 26.82 -9.79 -4.56
C SER A 93 25.38 -9.53 -4.13
N PHE A 94 24.60 -10.59 -3.91
CA PHE A 94 23.22 -10.45 -3.46
C PHE A 94 23.14 -9.78 -2.07
N ALA A 95 24.00 -10.17 -1.13
CA ALA A 95 24.05 -9.57 0.21
C ALA A 95 24.32 -8.06 0.16
N LYS A 96 25.24 -7.61 -0.72
CA LYS A 96 25.52 -6.18 -0.92
C LYS A 96 24.34 -5.40 -1.50
N MET A 97 23.47 -6.05 -2.26
CA MET A 97 22.32 -5.41 -2.91
C MET A 97 21.02 -5.49 -2.10
N ALA A 98 20.93 -6.34 -1.08
CA ALA A 98 19.68 -6.66 -0.40
C ALA A 98 18.92 -5.45 0.17
N VAL A 99 19.63 -4.49 0.78
CA VAL A 99 18.99 -3.27 1.30
C VAL A 99 18.51 -2.36 0.16
N LYS A 100 19.31 -2.26 -0.91
CA LYS A 100 18.95 -1.47 -2.10
C LYS A 100 17.74 -2.06 -2.81
N SER A 101 17.64 -3.39 -2.92
CA SER A 101 16.49 -4.06 -3.53
C SER A 101 15.23 -3.89 -2.69
N LEU A 102 15.34 -3.87 -1.36
CA LEU A 102 14.21 -3.59 -0.48
C LEU A 102 13.67 -2.17 -0.69
N ILE A 103 14.56 -1.16 -0.72
CA ILE A 103 14.16 0.23 -0.96
C ILE A 103 13.51 0.37 -2.34
N ALA A 104 14.13 -0.20 -3.38
CA ALA A 104 13.57 -0.19 -4.74
C ALA A 104 12.19 -0.87 -4.81
N GLY A 105 12.02 -2.02 -4.15
CA GLY A 105 10.75 -2.72 -4.07
C GLY A 105 9.66 -1.90 -3.36
N SER A 106 10.00 -1.23 -2.26
CA SER A 106 9.06 -0.35 -1.55
C SER A 106 8.65 0.85 -2.41
N ILE A 107 9.60 1.48 -3.12
CA ILE A 107 9.30 2.58 -4.06
C ILE A 107 8.37 2.10 -5.17
N ALA A 108 8.59 0.89 -5.72
CA ALA A 108 7.72 0.33 -6.74
C ALA A 108 6.26 0.18 -6.24
N CYS A 109 6.06 -0.33 -5.01
CA CYS A 109 4.73 -0.38 -4.39
C CYS A 109 4.10 1.02 -4.24
N PHE A 110 4.89 2.00 -3.79
CA PHE A 110 4.40 3.37 -3.61
C PHE A 110 4.03 4.04 -4.93
N MET A 111 4.81 3.81 -5.99
CA MET A 111 4.49 4.28 -7.34
C MET A 111 3.19 3.67 -7.85
N THR A 112 2.99 2.36 -7.68
CA THR A 112 1.73 1.71 -8.04
C THR A 112 0.55 2.31 -7.28
N ALA A 113 0.71 2.60 -5.98
CA ALA A 113 -0.31 3.26 -5.19
C ALA A 113 -0.63 4.66 -5.74
N VAL A 114 0.39 5.48 -6.02
CA VAL A 114 0.20 6.82 -6.61
C VAL A 114 -0.52 6.73 -7.96
N ILE A 115 -0.12 5.81 -8.83
CA ILE A 115 -0.78 5.60 -10.12
C ILE A 115 -2.25 5.22 -9.92
N ALA A 116 -2.54 4.26 -9.05
CA ALA A 116 -3.92 3.88 -8.72
C ALA A 116 -4.72 5.08 -8.19
N GLY A 117 -4.15 5.86 -7.28
CA GLY A 117 -4.76 7.07 -6.74
C GLY A 117 -4.95 8.20 -7.77
N THR A 118 -4.17 8.24 -8.85
CA THR A 118 -4.39 9.21 -9.94
C THR A 118 -5.47 8.77 -10.91
N ILE A 119 -5.60 7.47 -11.17
CA ILE A 119 -6.54 6.92 -12.14
C ILE A 119 -7.94 6.81 -11.53
N VAL A 120 -8.04 6.42 -10.25
CA VAL A 120 -9.33 6.21 -9.60
C VAL A 120 -9.80 7.49 -8.92
N SER A 121 -10.75 8.16 -9.56
CA SER A 121 -11.37 9.41 -9.06
C SER A 121 -12.68 9.19 -8.30
N GLY A 122 -13.22 7.96 -8.31
CA GLY A 122 -14.42 7.58 -7.58
C GLY A 122 -14.57 6.06 -7.54
N SER A 123 -15.07 5.53 -6.43
CA SER A 123 -15.49 4.14 -6.35
C SER A 123 -16.93 4.06 -6.84
N GLU A 124 -17.15 3.92 -8.14
CA GLU A 124 -18.47 3.75 -8.74
C GLU A 124 -18.64 2.29 -9.19
N HIS A 125 -19.74 1.66 -8.79
CA HIS A 125 -20.15 0.36 -9.29
C HIS A 125 -21.04 0.58 -10.50
N CYS A 126 -20.49 0.31 -11.69
CA CYS A 126 -21.23 0.40 -12.93
C CYS A 126 -21.77 -0.97 -13.33
N VAL A 127 -23.09 -1.09 -13.42
CA VAL A 127 -23.77 -2.28 -13.96
C VAL A 127 -24.24 -1.97 -15.39
N PRO A 128 -23.86 -2.78 -16.39
CA PRO A 128 -24.37 -2.62 -17.75
C PRO A 128 -25.84 -3.06 -17.82
N SER A 129 -26.74 -2.17 -18.25
CA SER A 129 -28.15 -2.48 -18.55
C SER A 129 -28.47 -2.09 -19.99
N ASP A 130 -28.66 -3.07 -20.89
CA ASP A 130 -29.12 -3.10 -22.30
C ASP A 130 -28.80 -1.95 -23.28
N THR A 131 -28.69 -0.69 -22.85
CA THR A 131 -28.27 0.47 -23.66
C THR A 131 -27.70 1.65 -22.83
N THR A 132 -27.67 1.54 -21.49
CA THR A 132 -27.20 2.58 -20.57
C THR A 132 -26.26 2.01 -19.50
N LEU A 133 -25.17 2.72 -19.20
CA LEU A 133 -24.25 2.36 -18.12
C LEU A 133 -24.73 3.02 -16.82
N ASN A 134 -25.27 2.24 -15.88
CA ASN A 134 -25.72 2.75 -14.59
C ASN A 134 -24.61 2.62 -13.57
N CYS A 135 -23.99 3.74 -13.21
CA CYS A 135 -22.93 3.82 -12.21
C CYS A 135 -23.49 4.34 -10.88
N VAL A 136 -23.30 3.56 -9.80
CA VAL A 136 -23.70 3.92 -8.44
C VAL A 136 -22.46 4.09 -7.56
N PRO A 137 -22.31 5.19 -6.80
CA PRO A 137 -21.19 5.35 -5.89
C PRO A 137 -21.20 4.29 -4.78
N ILE A 138 -20.11 3.54 -4.67
CA ILE A 138 -19.84 2.54 -3.64
C ILE A 138 -19.66 3.27 -2.31
N GLY A 139 -20.69 3.24 -1.47
CA GLY A 139 -20.71 3.90 -0.15
C GLY A 139 -22.02 4.59 0.22
N GLN A 140 -22.95 4.79 -0.73
CA GLN A 140 -24.34 5.08 -0.36
C GLN A 140 -24.98 3.78 0.16
N LYS A 141 -25.21 3.71 1.47
CA LYS A 141 -26.18 2.75 2.01
C LYS A 141 -27.50 2.96 1.26
N ALA A 142 -27.99 1.91 0.63
CA ALA A 142 -29.42 1.78 0.34
C ALA A 142 -30.22 1.82 1.65
#